data_AF-A0A8T5PZA5-F1
#
_entry.id   AF-A0A8T5PZA5-F1
#
_cell.length_a   1.000
_cell.length_b   1.000
_cell.length_c   1.000
_cell.angle_alpha   90.00
_cell.angle_beta   90.00
_cell.angle_gamma   90.00
#
_symmetry.space_group_name_H-M   'P 1'
#
loop_
_entity.id
_entity.type
_entity.pdbx_description
1 polymer ?
#
loop_
_entity_poly.entity_id
_entity_poly.type
_entity_poly.pdbx_seq_one_letter_code
_entity_poly.pdbx_strand_id
1 'polypeptide(L)'
;MRMKVELKVAILMLLLIILSYVGFSVECGNGACDNSETYLLCPEDCPSGGYDNYCDKIEDRICDPDCTNDDPDCAGFQAAKTNRGGAAGGGNNSAIVVVLLVFIAAVIGVVLFLTHRQKEKGYIARAEANLKGKVKRYSPYNLPNSKRNYAEEMTRYDKSNEKADPFAKYKYMMKK
;
A
#
# COMPACT_ATOMS: atom_id res chain seq x y z
N MET A 1 6.46 -20.51 9.01
CA MET A 1 6.77 -19.14 9.49
C MET A 1 7.68 -18.35 8.54
N ARG A 2 8.47 -18.98 7.66
CA ARG A 2 9.39 -18.30 6.72
C ARG A 2 8.75 -17.25 5.77
N MET A 3 7.53 -17.45 5.28
CA MET A 3 6.90 -16.50 4.35
C MET A 3 6.58 -15.11 4.94
N LYS A 4 6.51 -14.95 6.26
CA LYS A 4 6.22 -13.64 6.88
C LYS A 4 7.42 -12.70 6.92
N VAL A 5 8.64 -13.23 6.75
CA VAL A 5 9.88 -12.46 6.82
C VAL A 5 10.15 -11.81 5.46
N GLU A 6 10.04 -12.58 4.38
CA GLU A 6 10.24 -12.08 3.00
C GLU A 6 9.31 -10.92 2.63
N LEU A 7 8.04 -10.98 3.05
CA LEU A 7 7.07 -9.92 2.76
C LEU A 7 7.38 -8.61 3.49
N LYS A 8 7.88 -8.68 4.73
CA LYS A 8 8.27 -7.49 5.49
C LYS A 8 9.50 -6.84 4.89
N VAL A 9 10.47 -7.64 4.43
CA VAL A 9 11.67 -7.15 3.74
C VAL A 9 11.31 -6.49 2.42
N ALA A 10 10.41 -7.09 1.64
CA ALA A 10 9.95 -6.49 0.38
C ALA A 10 9.24 -5.15 0.59
N ILE A 11 8.38 -5.02 1.61
CA ILE A 11 7.70 -3.76 1.95
C ILE A 11 8.70 -2.70 2.42
N LEU A 12 9.68 -3.08 3.25
CA LEU A 12 10.72 -2.17 3.73
C LEU A 12 11.58 -1.65 2.56
N MET A 13 11.99 -2.53 1.64
CA MET A 13 12.76 -2.15 0.45
C MET A 13 11.97 -1.21 -0.46
N LEU A 14 10.67 -1.46 -0.64
CA LEU A 14 9.81 -0.63 -1.48
C LEU A 14 9.60 0.77 -0.87
N LEU A 15 9.48 0.88 0.46
CA LEU A 15 9.44 2.16 1.17
C LEU A 15 10.75 2.94 1.03
N LEU A 16 11.89 2.28 1.16
CA LEU A 16 13.21 2.93 1.00
C LEU A 16 13.42 3.45 -0.43
N ILE A 17 12.95 2.70 -1.44
CA ILE A 17 12.98 3.13 -2.85
C ILE A 17 12.08 4.36 -3.04
N ILE A 18 10.85 4.35 -2.53
CA ILE A 18 9.94 5.50 -2.64
C ILE A 18 10.57 6.74 -2.01
N LEU A 19 11.15 6.63 -0.81
CA LEU A 19 11.82 7.75 -0.14
C LEU A 19 12.99 8.32 -0.94
N SER A 20 13.74 7.47 -1.66
CA SER A 20 14.83 7.94 -2.54
C SER A 20 14.34 8.62 -3.82
N TYR A 21 13.13 8.32 -4.28
CA TYR A 21 12.52 8.97 -5.46
C TYR A 21 11.92 10.34 -5.14
N VAL A 22 11.61 10.63 -3.87
CA VAL A 22 11.27 11.99 -3.43
C VAL A 22 12.57 12.79 -3.21
N GLY A 23 13.45 12.78 -4.19
CA GLY A 23 14.56 13.71 -4.26
C GLY A 23 14.01 15.05 -4.72
N PHE A 24 13.76 15.95 -3.78
CA PHE A 24 13.42 17.34 -4.10
C PHE A 24 14.72 18.06 -4.50
N SER A 25 15.08 17.97 -5.77
CA SER A 25 16.12 18.81 -6.34
C SER A 25 15.47 20.14 -6.74
N VAL A 26 15.81 21.20 -6.03
CA VAL A 26 15.54 22.57 -6.48
C VAL A 26 16.67 22.96 -7.41
N GLU A 27 16.34 23.35 -8.63
CA GLU A 27 17.30 23.93 -9.57
C GLU A 27 17.35 25.43 -9.30
N CYS A 28 18.55 25.99 -9.13
CA CYS A 28 18.78 27.44 -9.02
C CYS A 28 19.56 27.93 -10.26
N GLY A 29 19.56 29.24 -10.50
CA GLY A 29 20.29 29.94 -11.55
C GLY A 29 19.47 30.26 -12.81
N ASN A 30 18.13 30.19 -12.74
CA ASN A 30 17.25 30.59 -13.84
C ASN A 30 17.01 32.13 -13.87
N GLY A 31 17.41 32.85 -12.82
CA GLY A 31 17.23 34.28 -12.63
C GLY A 31 15.82 34.70 -12.20
N ALA A 32 14.97 33.76 -11.78
CA ALA A 32 13.59 34.00 -11.38
C ALA A 32 13.18 33.11 -10.20
N CYS A 33 12.73 33.72 -9.10
CA CYS A 33 12.25 33.00 -7.92
C CYS A 33 10.94 32.23 -8.22
N ASP A 34 11.06 30.92 -8.43
CA ASP A 34 9.93 30.03 -8.68
C ASP A 34 9.24 29.58 -7.38
N ASN A 35 7.99 29.11 -7.46
CA ASN A 35 7.19 28.72 -6.28
C ASN A 35 7.77 27.56 -5.44
N SER A 36 8.76 26.84 -5.97
CA SER A 36 9.49 25.76 -5.27
C SER A 36 10.82 26.21 -4.69
N GLU A 37 11.26 27.41 -5.04
CA GLU A 37 12.48 28.03 -4.58
C GLU A 37 12.18 28.94 -3.38
N THR A 38 13.16 29.08 -2.51
CA THR A 38 13.11 29.97 -1.36
C THR A 38 14.49 30.58 -1.16
N TYR A 39 14.58 31.69 -0.44
CA TYR A 39 15.85 32.33 -0.07
C TYR A 39 16.82 31.32 0.59
N LEU A 40 16.30 30.36 1.36
CA LEU A 40 17.10 29.31 1.98
C LEU A 40 17.71 28.32 0.96
N LEU A 41 17.00 28.03 -0.14
CA LEU A 41 17.40 27.02 -1.12
C LEU A 41 18.13 27.63 -2.32
N CYS A 42 17.67 28.77 -2.81
CA CYS A 42 18.18 29.49 -3.98
C CYS A 42 18.29 31.00 -3.69
N PRO A 43 19.24 31.45 -2.84
CA PRO A 43 19.42 32.87 -2.53
C PRO A 43 19.84 33.73 -3.74
N GLU A 44 20.29 33.10 -4.82
CA GLU A 44 20.65 33.79 -6.07
C GLU A 44 19.43 34.20 -6.90
N ASP A 45 18.36 33.39 -6.92
CA ASP A 45 17.12 33.68 -7.65
C ASP A 45 16.05 34.31 -6.74
N CYS A 46 16.02 33.93 -5.47
CA CYS A 46 15.12 34.42 -4.43
C CYS A 46 15.90 35.27 -3.41
N PRO A 47 16.09 36.59 -3.63
CA PRO A 47 16.75 37.45 -2.67
C PRO A 47 15.84 37.76 -1.46
N SER A 48 16.46 38.16 -0.34
CA SER A 48 15.76 38.69 0.85
C SER A 48 14.75 39.78 0.45
N GLY A 49 13.59 39.77 1.10
CA GLY A 49 12.48 40.66 0.77
C GLY A 49 11.58 40.20 -0.38
N GLY A 50 11.89 39.06 -1.00
CA GLY A 50 11.09 38.42 -2.05
C GLY A 50 9.83 37.73 -1.50
N TYR A 51 8.84 37.48 -2.37
CA TYR A 51 7.68 36.65 -2.00
C TYR A 51 7.95 35.21 -2.41
N ASP A 52 8.39 34.38 -1.47
CA ASP A 52 8.84 33.01 -1.68
C ASP A 52 8.26 32.00 -0.66
N ASN A 53 7.34 32.45 0.20
CA ASN A 53 6.74 31.69 1.31
C ASN A 53 7.75 31.26 2.39
N TYR A 54 8.91 31.90 2.47
CA TYR A 54 9.94 31.64 3.48
C TYR A 54 10.37 32.93 4.16
N CYS A 55 10.12 33.02 5.45
CA CYS A 55 10.54 34.15 6.26
C CYS A 55 12.03 34.03 6.65
N ASP A 56 12.92 34.85 6.10
CA ASP A 56 14.37 34.74 6.29
C ASP A 56 14.89 35.24 7.66
N LYS A 57 14.16 36.20 8.26
CA LYS A 57 14.47 36.83 9.55
C LYS A 57 15.84 37.51 9.61
N ILE A 58 16.32 38.02 8.48
CA ILE A 58 17.59 38.72 8.40
C ILE A 58 17.36 40.20 8.71
N GLU A 59 18.24 40.80 9.53
CA GLU A 59 18.25 42.25 9.76
C GLU A 59 19.09 42.94 8.67
N ASP A 60 18.50 43.20 7.51
CA ASP A 60 19.13 43.82 6.33
C ASP A 60 18.44 45.12 5.85
N ARG A 61 17.45 45.60 6.61
CA ARG A 61 16.58 46.75 6.32
C ARG A 61 15.60 46.52 5.18
N ILE A 62 15.39 45.27 4.76
CA ILE A 62 14.41 44.87 3.75
C ILE A 62 13.36 44.04 4.47
N CYS A 63 12.11 44.49 4.42
CA CYS A 63 11.01 43.72 5.01
C CYS A 63 10.59 42.58 4.09
N ASP A 64 10.76 41.36 4.56
CA ASP A 64 10.26 40.13 3.97
C ASP A 64 8.72 40.09 4.00
N PRO A 65 8.06 40.01 2.83
CA PRO A 65 6.61 39.99 2.72
C PRO A 65 5.95 38.75 3.34
N ASP A 66 6.68 37.65 3.50
CA ASP A 66 6.20 36.39 4.06
C ASP A 66 6.33 36.35 5.59
N CYS A 67 7.11 37.26 6.18
CA CYS A 67 7.22 37.44 7.62
C CYS A 67 6.02 38.20 8.20
N THR A 68 5.14 37.50 8.93
CA THR A 68 3.95 38.14 9.52
C THR A 68 4.32 39.13 10.63
N ASN A 69 5.29 38.80 11.50
CA ASN A 69 5.79 39.65 12.60
C ASN A 69 7.22 39.28 13.06
N ASP A 70 7.89 38.37 12.35
CA ASP A 70 9.16 37.80 12.82
C ASP A 70 10.40 38.49 12.26
N ASP A 71 10.22 39.33 11.23
CA ASP A 71 11.29 40.09 10.61
C ASP A 71 11.51 41.42 11.37
N PRO A 72 12.72 41.65 11.90
CA PRO A 72 13.09 42.88 12.58
C PRO A 72 12.85 44.16 11.75
N ASP A 73 12.96 44.07 10.42
CA ASP A 73 12.88 45.19 9.50
C ASP A 73 11.45 45.54 9.09
N CYS A 74 10.48 44.64 9.33
CA CYS A 74 9.07 44.86 9.00
C CYS A 74 8.33 45.81 9.96
N ALA A 75 8.96 46.27 11.04
CA ALA A 75 8.44 47.25 11.99
C ALA A 75 8.36 48.69 11.38
N GLY A 76 7.62 48.84 10.28
CA GLY A 76 7.43 50.11 9.57
C GLY A 76 6.84 50.00 8.16
N PHE A 77 6.89 48.83 7.53
CA PHE A 77 6.48 48.63 6.13
C PHE A 77 4.97 48.38 5.92
N GLN A 78 4.22 48.08 6.99
CA GLN A 78 2.79 47.74 6.95
C GLN A 78 1.87 48.87 6.41
N ALA A 79 2.39 50.09 6.21
CA ALA A 79 1.61 51.22 5.67
C ALA A 79 1.44 51.22 4.14
N ALA A 80 2.22 50.42 3.38
CA ALA A 80 2.30 50.55 1.92
C ALA A 80 1.58 49.46 1.10
N LYS A 81 1.15 48.34 1.71
CA LYS A 81 0.65 47.15 0.98
C LYS A 81 -0.88 46.97 0.97
N THR A 82 -1.69 47.96 1.32
CA THR A 82 -3.16 47.78 1.44
C THR A 82 -3.95 47.78 0.11
N ASN A 83 -3.33 47.90 -1.08
CA ASN A 83 -4.09 48.02 -2.35
C ASN A 83 -3.66 47.11 -3.51
N ARG A 84 -2.78 46.13 -3.33
CA ARG A 84 -2.49 45.14 -4.39
C ARG A 84 -3.11 43.79 -4.02
N GLY A 85 -4.41 43.68 -4.26
CA GLY A 85 -5.10 42.39 -4.33
C GLY A 85 -4.57 41.57 -5.50
N GLY A 86 -3.42 40.93 -5.33
CA GLY A 86 -2.93 39.89 -6.21
C GLY A 86 -3.76 38.63 -5.97
N ALA A 87 -4.56 38.25 -6.97
CA ALA A 87 -5.26 36.98 -6.97
C ALA A 87 -4.23 35.85 -6.84
N ALA A 88 -4.23 35.18 -5.69
CA ALA A 88 -3.44 33.99 -5.45
C ALA A 88 -3.82 32.91 -6.47
N GLY A 89 -2.99 32.76 -7.49
CA GLY A 89 -3.08 31.68 -8.46
C GLY A 89 -2.69 30.37 -7.78
N GLY A 90 -3.69 29.66 -7.23
CA GLY A 90 -3.50 28.30 -6.74
C GLY A 90 -3.05 27.39 -7.89
N GLY A 91 -1.76 27.04 -7.91
CA GLY A 91 -1.19 26.12 -8.87
C GLY A 91 -1.87 24.76 -8.82
N ASN A 92 -2.19 24.21 -9.99
CA ASN A 92 -3.00 23.00 -10.21
C ASN A 92 -2.29 21.67 -9.80
N ASN A 93 -1.43 21.70 -8.79
CA ASN A 93 -0.70 20.52 -8.30
C ASN A 93 -1.62 19.49 -7.60
N SER A 94 -2.89 19.84 -7.38
CA SER A 94 -3.89 18.96 -6.78
C SER A 94 -4.17 17.72 -7.63
N ALA A 95 -4.11 17.81 -8.97
CA ALA A 95 -4.44 16.69 -9.84
C ALA A 95 -3.42 15.54 -9.74
N ILE A 96 -2.13 15.88 -9.68
CA ILE A 96 -1.04 14.89 -9.59
C ILE A 96 -1.10 14.13 -8.26
N VAL A 97 -1.36 14.84 -7.16
CA VAL A 97 -1.51 14.23 -5.83
C VAL A 97 -2.69 13.26 -5.81
N VAL A 98 -3.83 13.64 -6.39
CA VAL A 98 -5.01 12.76 -6.44
C VAL A 98 -4.74 11.50 -7.27
N VAL A 99 -4.08 11.62 -8.43
CA VAL A 99 -3.74 10.46 -9.27
C VAL A 99 -2.78 9.51 -8.53
N LEU A 100 -1.77 10.04 -7.83
CA LEU A 100 -0.84 9.24 -7.04
C LEU A 100 -1.56 8.49 -5.90
N LEU A 101 -2.48 9.14 -5.20
CA LEU A 101 -3.25 8.51 -4.12
C LEU A 101 -4.13 7.36 -4.63
N VAL A 102 -4.79 7.54 -5.78
CA VAL A 102 -5.60 6.48 -6.42
C VAL A 102 -4.73 5.29 -6.84
N PHE A 103 -3.55 5.55 -7.40
CA PHE A 103 -2.63 4.49 -7.80
C PHE A 103 -2.12 3.68 -6.59
N ILE A 104 -1.73 4.36 -5.50
CA ILE A 104 -1.30 3.71 -4.25
C ILE A 104 -2.43 2.85 -3.67
N ALA A 105 -3.66 3.36 -3.64
CA ALA A 105 -4.83 2.61 -3.16
C ALA A 105 -5.09 1.34 -4.00
N ALA A 106 -4.95 1.43 -5.32
CA ALA A 106 -5.10 0.27 -6.21
C ALA A 106 -4.03 -0.81 -5.95
N VAL A 107 -2.76 -0.41 -5.79
CA VAL A 107 -1.66 -1.34 -5.46
C VAL A 107 -1.89 -2.03 -4.11
N ILE A 108 -2.30 -1.28 -3.08
CA ILE A 108 -2.65 -1.84 -1.76
C ILE A 108 -3.80 -2.84 -1.90
N GLY A 109 -4.85 -2.50 -2.65
CA GLY A 109 -5.98 -3.39 -2.92
C GLY A 109 -5.57 -4.70 -3.56
N VAL A 110 -4.67 -4.67 -4.56
CA VAL A 110 -4.13 -5.86 -5.22
C VAL A 110 -3.32 -6.71 -4.24
N VAL A 111 -2.45 -6.10 -3.43
CA VAL A 111 -1.65 -6.82 -2.43
C VAL A 111 -2.55 -7.50 -1.39
N LEU A 112 -3.56 -6.79 -0.87
CA LEU A 112 -4.54 -7.36 0.06
C LEU A 112 -5.32 -8.51 -0.57
N PHE A 113 -5.74 -8.37 -1.83
CA PHE A 113 -6.44 -9.42 -2.56
C PHE A 113 -5.57 -10.67 -2.76
N LEU A 114 -4.32 -10.50 -3.15
CA LEU A 114 -3.38 -11.60 -3.35
C LEU A 114 -3.08 -12.31 -2.02
N THR A 115 -2.85 -11.56 -0.93
CA THR A 115 -2.61 -12.16 0.40
C THR A 115 -3.84 -12.91 0.92
N HIS A 116 -5.06 -12.44 0.62
CA HIS A 116 -6.28 -13.15 0.94
C HIS A 116 -6.34 -14.51 0.19
N ARG A 117 -6.07 -14.51 -1.11
CA ARG A 117 -6.05 -15.75 -1.92
C ARG A 117 -4.98 -16.75 -1.49
N GLN A 118 -3.84 -16.28 -0.99
CA GLN A 118 -2.79 -17.16 -0.49
C GLN A 118 -3.21 -17.89 0.80
N LYS A 119 -4.06 -17.29 1.65
CA LYS A 119 -4.56 -17.96 2.87
C LYS A 119 -5.39 -19.19 2.53
N GLU A 120 -6.28 -19.12 1.54
CA GLU A 120 -7.16 -20.25 1.18
C GLU A 120 -6.38 -21.50 0.74
N LYS A 121 -5.33 -21.33 -0.07
CA LYS A 121 -4.48 -22.46 -0.50
C LYS A 121 -3.74 -23.11 0.66
N GLY A 122 -3.35 -22.34 1.68
CA GLY A 122 -2.68 -22.85 2.88
C GLY A 122 -3.59 -23.68 3.79
N TYR A 123 -4.88 -23.36 3.87
CA TYR A 123 -5.84 -24.15 4.64
C TYR A 123 -6.09 -25.53 4.01
N ILE A 124 -6.23 -25.59 2.68
CA ILE A 124 -6.45 -26.84 1.94
C ILE A 124 -5.24 -27.77 2.08
N ALA A 125 -4.01 -27.26 1.90
CA ALA A 125 -2.79 -28.06 2.04
C ALA A 125 -2.61 -28.66 3.45
N ARG A 126 -3.03 -27.95 4.50
CA ARG A 126 -3.01 -28.47 5.89
C ARG A 126 -4.10 -29.51 6.15
N ALA A 127 -5.28 -29.34 5.56
CA ALA A 127 -6.36 -30.31 5.67
C ALA A 127 -5.97 -31.66 5.05
N GLU A 128 -5.34 -31.63 3.86
CA GLU A 128 -4.83 -32.85 3.20
C GLU A 128 -3.71 -33.54 3.99
N ALA A 129 -2.77 -32.77 4.56
CA ALA A 129 -1.69 -33.33 5.37
C ALA A 129 -2.23 -34.05 6.63
N ASN A 130 -3.26 -33.48 7.28
CA ASN A 130 -3.93 -34.11 8.42
C ASN A 130 -4.69 -35.38 8.06
N LEU A 131 -5.31 -35.44 6.87
CA LEU A 131 -5.96 -36.65 6.35
C LEU A 131 -4.93 -37.76 6.10
N LYS A 132 -3.83 -37.47 5.40
CA LYS A 132 -2.77 -38.44 5.11
C LYS A 132 -2.08 -38.98 6.38
N GLY A 133 -1.94 -38.16 7.42
CA GLY A 133 -1.41 -38.57 8.72
C GLY A 133 -2.33 -39.53 9.50
N LYS A 134 -3.66 -39.43 9.33
CA LYS A 134 -4.64 -40.32 9.97
C LYS A 134 -4.81 -41.66 9.25
N VAL A 135 -4.67 -41.69 7.92
CA VAL A 135 -4.83 -42.91 7.10
C VAL A 135 -3.77 -43.98 7.43
N LYS A 136 -2.56 -43.59 7.84
CA LYS A 136 -1.50 -44.55 8.23
C LYS A 136 -1.78 -45.35 9.52
N ARG A 137 -2.85 -45.04 10.27
CA ARG A 137 -3.23 -45.78 11.49
C ARG A 137 -4.42 -46.73 11.33
N TYR A 138 -5.08 -46.77 10.17
CA TYR A 138 -6.13 -47.75 9.92
C TYR A 138 -5.55 -48.94 9.15
N SER A 139 -5.02 -49.92 9.89
CA SER A 139 -4.72 -51.23 9.33
C SER A 139 -6.05 -51.96 9.09
N PRO A 140 -6.40 -52.32 7.83
CA PRO A 140 -7.68 -52.96 7.52
C PRO A 140 -7.85 -54.36 8.14
N TYR A 141 -6.81 -54.89 8.78
CA TYR A 141 -6.79 -56.24 9.35
C TYR A 141 -7.42 -56.38 10.76
N ASN A 142 -7.90 -55.29 11.37
CA ASN A 142 -8.55 -55.31 12.69
C ASN A 142 -10.06 -55.00 12.68
N LEU A 143 -10.74 -55.17 11.54
CA LEU A 143 -12.19 -55.03 11.47
C LEU A 143 -12.89 -56.37 11.82
N PRO A 144 -13.87 -56.37 12.76
CA PRO A 144 -14.65 -57.56 13.08
C PRO A 144 -15.40 -58.06 11.84
N ASN A 145 -15.53 -59.39 11.74
CA ASN A 145 -15.97 -60.12 10.54
C ASN A 145 -17.30 -59.61 9.94
N SER A 146 -18.20 -59.05 10.77
CA SER A 146 -19.50 -58.51 10.33
C SER A 146 -19.42 -57.27 9.43
N LYS A 147 -18.27 -56.58 9.36
CA LYS A 147 -18.09 -55.36 8.56
C LYS A 147 -17.30 -55.57 7.26
N ARG A 148 -16.77 -56.76 7.00
CA ARG A 148 -16.02 -57.06 5.76
C ARG A 148 -16.92 -57.05 4.53
N ASN A 149 -18.13 -57.61 4.64
CA ASN A 149 -19.05 -57.71 3.51
C ASN A 149 -19.50 -56.33 2.98
N TYR A 150 -19.65 -55.34 3.87
CA TYR A 150 -20.01 -53.97 3.46
C TYR A 150 -18.86 -53.20 2.79
N ALA A 151 -17.61 -53.47 3.19
CA ALA A 151 -16.44 -52.82 2.59
C ALA A 151 -16.16 -53.34 1.16
N GLU A 152 -16.37 -54.64 0.93
CA GLU A 152 -16.28 -55.23 -0.42
C GLU A 152 -17.42 -54.76 -1.34
N GLU A 153 -18.61 -54.51 -0.80
CA GLU A 153 -19.74 -53.99 -1.59
C GLU A 153 -19.53 -52.52 -2.03
N MET A 154 -18.94 -51.68 -1.18
CA MET A 154 -18.65 -50.28 -1.51
C MET A 154 -17.58 -50.11 -2.60
N THR A 155 -16.56 -50.98 -2.61
CA THR A 155 -15.51 -50.94 -3.64
C THR A 155 -16.00 -51.42 -5.01
N ARG A 156 -17.03 -52.28 -5.04
CA ARG A 156 -17.69 -52.70 -6.28
C ARG A 156 -18.55 -51.58 -6.90
N TYR A 157 -19.15 -50.71 -6.07
CA TYR A 157 -19.96 -49.57 -6.53
C TYR A 157 -19.12 -48.42 -7.11
N ASP A 158 -17.97 -48.07 -6.50
CA ASP A 158 -17.11 -46.97 -7.01
C ASP A 158 -16.51 -47.30 -8.39
N LYS A 159 -16.15 -48.57 -8.66
CA LYS A 159 -15.62 -48.98 -9.98
C LYS A 159 -16.64 -48.91 -11.12
N SER A 160 -17.94 -49.04 -10.83
CA SER A 160 -18.99 -48.92 -11.86
C SER A 160 -19.44 -47.48 -12.13
N ASN A 161 -19.10 -46.53 -11.25
CA ASN A 161 -19.65 -45.17 -11.26
C ASN A 161 -18.61 -44.05 -11.42
N GLU A 162 -17.39 -44.36 -11.83
CA GLU A 162 -16.34 -43.37 -12.07
C GLU A 162 -16.67 -42.35 -13.19
N LYS A 163 -17.75 -42.57 -13.94
CA LYS A 163 -18.32 -41.62 -14.92
C LYS A 163 -19.61 -40.93 -14.48
N ALA A 164 -20.12 -41.19 -13.28
CA ALA A 164 -21.39 -40.65 -12.80
C ALA A 164 -21.20 -39.42 -11.90
N ASP A 165 -22.15 -38.51 -12.00
CA ASP A 165 -22.26 -37.23 -11.28
C ASP A 165 -21.85 -37.34 -9.79
N PRO A 166 -20.85 -36.55 -9.33
CA PRO A 166 -20.37 -36.58 -7.94
C PRO A 166 -21.46 -36.27 -6.90
N PHE A 167 -22.59 -35.68 -7.29
CA PHE A 167 -23.72 -35.40 -6.38
C PHE A 167 -24.63 -36.60 -6.09
N ALA A 168 -24.59 -37.68 -6.89
CA ALA A 168 -25.43 -38.85 -6.66
C ALA A 168 -25.10 -39.58 -5.33
N LYS A 169 -23.82 -39.55 -4.93
CA LYS A 169 -23.32 -40.18 -3.70
C LYS A 169 -23.89 -39.52 -2.44
N TYR A 170 -24.07 -38.20 -2.44
CA TYR A 170 -24.66 -37.46 -1.32
C TYR A 170 -26.15 -37.77 -1.13
N LYS A 171 -26.88 -37.98 -2.23
CA LYS A 171 -28.33 -38.25 -2.20
C LYS A 171 -28.67 -39.63 -1.60
N TYR A 172 -27.77 -40.61 -1.74
CA TYR A 172 -27.96 -41.94 -1.18
C TYR A 172 -27.67 -42.02 0.33
N MET A 173 -26.73 -41.21 0.83
CA MET A 173 -26.40 -41.20 2.26
C MET A 173 -27.44 -40.48 3.14
N MET A 174 -28.26 -39.59 2.57
CA MET A 174 -29.30 -38.83 3.29
C MET A 174 -30.64 -39.56 3.41
N LYS A 175 -30.79 -40.75 2.81
CA LYS A 175 -32.08 -41.47 2.71
C LYS A 175 -32.22 -42.64 3.70
N LYS A 176 -31.34 -42.71 4.69
CA LYS A 176 -31.29 -43.76 5.72
C LYS A 176 -31.14 -43.12 7.09
#